data_AF-A0A1C5SKK0-F1
#
_entry.id   AF-A0A1C5SKK0-F1
#
_cell.length_a   1.000
_cell.length_b   1.000
_cell.length_c   1.000
_cell.angle_alpha   90.00
_cell.angle_beta   90.00
_cell.angle_gamma   90.00
#
_symmetry.space_group_name_H-M   'P 1'
#
loop_
_entity.id
_entity.type
_entity.pdbx_description
1 polymer ?
#
loop_
_entity_poly.entity_id
_entity_poly.type
_entity_poly.pdbx_seq_one_letter_code
_entity_poly.pdbx_strand_id
1 'polypeptide(L)'
;MVFEYILRQNGIDPSKDLIIDQSIDFGSTAAAFAEGNADFTVEFEPGATNLEKEEKGYVVASLGTDSGYVPYTAFSAKKSYIEKNADVIQGFTDALQKGMDYVQKHTPKEIAEAIAPQFKETNLNTIETIVSRYYEQDTWKDNLIFEKKSFELLQDILESAEELDTRAPYDKLVTTTFAEKAAK
;
A
#
# COMPACT_ATOMS: atom_id res chain seq x y z
N MET A 1 -9.08 10.24 -3.16
CA MET A 1 -8.26 9.79 -4.33
C MET A 1 -8.49 8.33 -4.75
N VAL A 2 -7.82 7.31 -4.18
CA VAL A 2 -7.91 5.92 -4.70
C VAL A 2 -9.33 5.36 -4.62
N PHE A 3 -10.02 5.56 -3.50
CA PHE A 3 -11.41 5.13 -3.34
C PHE A 3 -12.33 5.78 -4.39
N GLU A 4 -12.23 7.10 -4.58
CA GLU A 4 -12.99 7.82 -5.61
C GLU A 4 -12.67 7.36 -7.03
N TYR A 5 -11.41 7.06 -7.33
CA TYR A 5 -11.02 6.47 -8.61
C TYR A 5 -11.73 5.13 -8.84
N ILE A 6 -11.74 4.24 -7.84
CA ILE A 6 -12.44 2.94 -7.92
C ILE A 6 -13.94 3.15 -8.10
N LEU A 7 -14.55 4.07 -7.37
CA LEU A 7 -15.98 4.40 -7.52
C LEU A 7 -16.30 4.82 -8.96
N ARG A 8 -15.48 5.71 -9.54
CA ARG A 8 -15.64 6.15 -10.93
C ARG A 8 -15.47 5.00 -11.94
N GLN A 9 -14.51 4.08 -11.71
CA GLN A 9 -14.35 2.88 -12.55
C GLN A 9 -15.59 1.99 -12.53
N ASN A 10 -16.35 2.03 -11.43
CA ASN A 10 -17.61 1.29 -11.27
C ASN A 10 -18.86 2.12 -11.60
N GLY A 11 -18.69 3.29 -12.24
CA GLY A 11 -19.80 4.13 -12.69
C GLY A 11 -20.52 4.88 -11.56
N ILE A 12 -19.91 5.00 -10.38
CA ILE A 12 -20.43 5.74 -9.23
C ILE A 12 -19.78 7.13 -9.20
N ASP A 13 -20.59 8.19 -9.12
CA ASP A 13 -20.14 9.57 -9.00
C ASP A 13 -19.96 9.94 -7.52
N PRO A 14 -18.71 10.06 -7.00
CA PRO A 14 -18.43 10.40 -5.60
C PRO A 14 -18.96 11.77 -5.17
N SER A 15 -19.38 12.64 -6.10
CA SER A 15 -19.96 13.94 -5.79
C SER A 15 -21.49 13.96 -5.72
N LYS A 16 -22.16 12.88 -6.17
CA LYS A 16 -23.63 12.83 -6.30
C LYS A 16 -24.25 11.61 -5.65
N ASP A 17 -23.61 10.46 -5.76
CA ASP A 17 -24.23 9.17 -5.42
C ASP A 17 -24.00 8.78 -3.95
N LEU A 18 -23.02 9.41 -3.29
CA LEU A 18 -22.69 9.21 -1.88
C LEU A 18 -22.08 10.47 -1.25
N ILE A 19 -21.83 10.39 0.05
CA ILE A 19 -21.13 11.42 0.82
C ILE A 19 -19.83 10.79 1.33
N ILE A 20 -18.70 11.44 1.04
CA ILE A 20 -17.39 11.07 1.57
C ILE A 20 -16.99 12.14 2.60
N ASP A 21 -16.95 11.78 3.87
CA ASP A 21 -16.43 12.66 4.92
C ASP A 21 -14.89 12.62 4.92
N GLN A 22 -14.28 13.67 4.40
CA GLN A 22 -12.82 13.87 4.39
C GLN A 22 -12.35 14.82 5.51
N SER A 23 -13.23 15.20 6.43
CA SER A 23 -12.89 16.10 7.54
C SER A 23 -12.24 15.40 8.74
N ILE A 24 -12.35 14.07 8.79
CA ILE A 24 -11.80 13.22 9.84
C ILE A 24 -10.35 12.87 9.50
N ASP A 25 -9.45 13.07 10.45
CA ASP A 25 -8.07 12.61 10.32
C ASP A 25 -8.03 11.09 10.14
N PHE A 26 -7.21 10.60 9.22
CA PHE A 26 -7.13 9.18 8.90
C PHE A 26 -6.83 8.30 10.12
N GLY A 27 -6.04 8.78 11.09
CA GLY A 27 -5.78 8.03 12.33
C GLY A 27 -7.01 7.89 13.26
N SER A 28 -8.10 8.58 12.95
CA SER A 28 -9.32 8.65 13.76
C SER A 28 -10.56 8.05 13.07
N THR A 29 -10.46 7.62 11.82
CA THR A 29 -11.61 7.11 11.04
C THR A 29 -12.22 5.86 11.65
N ALA A 30 -11.40 4.91 12.13
CA ALA A 30 -11.90 3.70 12.79
C ALA A 30 -12.72 4.01 14.05
N ALA A 31 -12.24 4.93 14.90
CA ALA A 31 -12.94 5.33 16.11
C ALA A 31 -14.27 6.03 15.77
N ALA A 32 -14.25 6.97 14.81
CA ALA A 32 -15.45 7.67 14.38
C ALA A 32 -16.50 6.73 13.75
N PHE A 33 -16.05 5.73 12.99
CA PHE A 33 -16.90 4.69 12.44
C PHE A 33 -17.54 3.82 13.53
N ALA A 34 -16.75 3.40 14.54
CA ALA A 34 -17.25 2.59 15.66
C ALA A 34 -18.32 3.29 16.51
N GLU A 35 -18.39 4.62 16.46
CA GLU A 35 -19.43 5.44 17.09
C GLU A 35 -20.73 5.54 16.25
N GLY A 36 -20.75 5.00 15.03
CA GLY A 36 -21.92 4.93 14.17
C GLY A 36 -22.12 6.16 13.27
N ASN A 37 -21.06 6.93 13.02
CA ASN A 37 -21.14 8.17 12.23
C ASN A 37 -21.11 7.94 10.70
N ALA A 38 -20.91 6.71 10.22
CA ALA A 38 -20.84 6.38 8.80
C ALA A 38 -21.27 4.93 8.51
N ASP A 39 -21.73 4.67 7.28
CA ASP A 39 -22.08 3.31 6.81
C ASP A 39 -20.85 2.47 6.44
N PHE A 40 -19.77 3.12 5.99
CA PHE A 40 -18.49 2.51 5.63
C PHE A 40 -17.33 3.37 6.11
N THR A 41 -16.17 2.74 6.32
CA THR A 41 -14.90 3.43 6.50
C THR A 41 -13.81 2.76 5.66
N VAL A 42 -12.82 3.54 5.23
CA VAL A 42 -11.62 3.06 4.54
C VAL A 42 -10.49 2.99 5.55
N GLU A 43 -9.96 1.80 5.79
CA GLU A 43 -8.98 1.57 6.85
C GLU A 43 -7.73 0.86 6.33
N PHE A 44 -6.59 1.22 6.91
CA PHE A 44 -5.37 0.42 6.83
C PHE A 44 -5.29 -0.51 8.05
N GLU A 45 -4.40 -1.49 7.98
CA GLU A 45 -4.04 -2.28 9.15
C GLU A 45 -3.19 -1.46 10.13
N PRO A 46 -3.39 -1.61 11.45
CA PRO A 46 -4.26 -2.59 12.11
C PRO A 46 -5.72 -2.13 12.35
N GLY A 47 -6.13 -0.96 11.85
CA GLY A 47 -7.45 -0.38 12.09
C GLY A 47 -8.61 -1.30 11.69
N ALA A 48 -8.54 -1.87 10.48
CA ALA A 48 -9.52 -2.84 9.99
C ALA A 48 -9.64 -4.08 10.90
N THR A 49 -8.51 -4.69 11.26
CA THR A 49 -8.47 -5.86 12.16
C THR A 49 -8.99 -5.53 13.56
N ASN A 50 -8.76 -4.32 14.06
CA ASN A 50 -9.24 -3.91 15.39
C ASN A 50 -10.77 -3.75 15.39
N LEU A 51 -11.36 -3.14 14.36
CA LEU A 51 -12.81 -3.03 14.23
C LEU A 51 -13.51 -4.40 14.22
N GLU A 52 -12.93 -5.38 13.52
CA GLU A 52 -13.44 -6.75 13.50
C GLU A 52 -13.40 -7.42 14.87
N LYS A 53 -12.29 -7.27 15.60
CA LYS A 53 -12.14 -7.84 16.95
C LYS A 53 -13.06 -7.23 17.98
N GLU A 54 -13.35 -5.95 17.84
CA GLU A 54 -14.26 -5.22 18.72
C GLU A 54 -15.73 -5.41 18.33
N GLU A 55 -16.00 -6.20 17.28
CA GLU A 55 -17.34 -6.43 16.72
C GLU A 55 -18.02 -5.11 16.29
N LYS A 56 -17.21 -4.13 15.85
CA LYS A 56 -17.64 -2.80 15.41
C LYS A 56 -17.73 -2.66 13.90
N GLY A 57 -17.21 -3.62 13.16
CA GLY A 57 -17.27 -3.64 11.70
C GLY A 57 -16.69 -4.94 11.17
N TYR A 58 -16.69 -5.08 9.84
CA TYR A 58 -16.01 -6.17 9.16
C TYR A 58 -15.59 -5.73 7.76
N VAL A 59 -14.53 -6.35 7.24
CA VAL A 59 -14.04 -6.03 5.89
C VAL A 59 -14.98 -6.61 4.84
N VAL A 60 -15.47 -5.76 3.94
CA VAL A 60 -16.38 -6.13 2.84
C VAL A 60 -15.72 -6.12 1.46
N ALA A 61 -14.63 -5.38 1.31
CA ALA A 61 -13.91 -5.21 0.04
C ALA A 61 -12.47 -4.76 0.29
N SER A 62 -11.59 -4.99 -0.68
CA SER A 62 -10.21 -4.48 -0.66
C SER A 62 -9.99 -3.50 -1.81
N LEU A 63 -9.74 -2.24 -1.44
CA LEU A 63 -9.42 -1.20 -2.42
C LEU A 63 -8.11 -1.47 -3.16
N GLY A 64 -7.17 -2.20 -2.55
CA GLY A 64 -5.92 -2.55 -3.22
C GLY A 64 -6.13 -3.61 -4.31
N THR A 65 -7.09 -4.52 -4.14
CA THR A 65 -7.49 -5.46 -5.20
C THR A 65 -8.17 -4.70 -6.35
N ASP A 66 -9.06 -3.76 -6.02
CA ASP A 66 -9.89 -3.06 -7.01
C ASP A 66 -9.14 -1.95 -7.77
N SER A 67 -8.12 -1.34 -7.17
CA SER A 67 -7.31 -0.31 -7.83
C SER A 67 -6.24 -0.86 -8.77
N GLY A 68 -5.88 -2.13 -8.65
CA GLY A 68 -4.72 -2.74 -9.32
C GLY A 68 -3.41 -2.41 -8.60
N TYR A 69 -2.26 -2.68 -9.25
CA TYR A 69 -0.94 -2.49 -8.65
C TYR A 69 -0.51 -1.02 -8.58
N VAL A 70 -1.06 -0.31 -7.60
CA VAL A 70 -0.65 1.05 -7.22
C VAL A 70 0.65 0.99 -6.40
N PRO A 71 1.68 1.78 -6.75
CA PRO A 71 2.96 1.78 -6.04
C PRO A 71 2.84 2.54 -4.70
N TYR A 72 2.33 1.88 -3.66
CA TYR A 72 2.09 2.48 -2.34
C TYR A 72 3.37 2.84 -1.57
N THR A 73 4.43 2.04 -1.69
CA THR A 73 5.72 2.29 -1.04
C THR A 73 6.79 2.53 -2.09
N ALA A 74 7.45 3.69 -2.01
CA ALA A 74 8.60 4.03 -2.83
C ALA A 74 9.73 4.59 -1.97
N PHE A 75 10.96 4.21 -2.29
CA PHE A 75 12.16 4.75 -1.65
C PHE A 75 12.81 5.77 -2.57
N SER A 76 13.07 6.96 -2.05
CA SER A 76 13.64 8.07 -2.81
C SER A 76 14.94 8.57 -2.19
N ALA A 77 15.90 8.90 -3.04
CA ALA A 77 17.15 9.55 -2.65
C ALA A 77 17.49 10.64 -3.67
N LYS A 78 18.31 11.62 -3.26
CA LYS A 78 18.82 12.63 -4.18
C LYS A 78 19.61 11.95 -5.30
N LYS A 79 19.41 12.38 -6.55
CA LYS A 79 20.18 11.88 -7.70
C LYS A 79 21.70 11.92 -7.45
N SER A 80 22.20 13.02 -6.90
CA SER A 80 23.61 13.19 -6.54
C SER A 80 24.11 12.20 -5.48
N TYR A 81 23.23 11.68 -4.63
CA TYR A 81 23.57 10.67 -3.64
C TYR A 81 23.66 9.29 -4.30
N ILE A 82 22.68 8.95 -5.15
CA ILE A 82 22.66 7.69 -5.90
C ILE A 82 23.91 7.56 -6.77
N GLU A 83 24.29 8.62 -7.49
CA GLU A 83 25.49 8.63 -8.35
C GLU A 83 26.79 8.43 -7.56
N LYS A 84 26.88 8.99 -6.34
CA LYS A 84 28.09 8.92 -5.51
C LYS A 84 28.20 7.65 -4.66
N ASN A 85 27.07 7.01 -4.34
CA ASN A 85 26.98 5.89 -3.40
C ASN A 85 26.21 4.72 -4.03
N ALA A 86 26.53 4.40 -5.29
CA ALA A 86 25.80 3.38 -6.05
C ALA A 86 25.88 1.99 -5.40
N ASP A 87 26.99 1.69 -4.72
CA ASP A 87 27.19 0.48 -3.92
C ASP A 87 26.25 0.40 -2.72
N VAL A 88 26.05 1.52 -2.01
CA VAL A 88 25.09 1.61 -0.89
C VAL A 88 23.66 1.43 -1.39
N ILE A 89 23.29 2.09 -2.49
CA ILE A 89 21.95 1.94 -3.09
C ILE A 89 21.71 0.51 -3.57
N GLN A 90 22.71 -0.12 -4.20
CA GLN A 90 22.60 -1.53 -4.58
C GLN A 90 22.44 -2.42 -3.35
N GLY A 91 23.29 -2.28 -2.32
CA GLY A 91 23.20 -3.09 -1.11
C GLY A 91 21.88 -2.95 -0.35
N PHE A 92 21.32 -1.74 -0.31
CA PHE A 92 19.97 -1.50 0.22
C PHE A 92 18.90 -2.21 -0.61
N THR A 93 18.98 -2.10 -1.94
CA THR A 93 18.04 -2.74 -2.86
C THR A 93 18.10 -4.27 -2.77
N ASP A 94 19.31 -4.83 -2.69
CA ASP A 94 19.53 -6.28 -2.52
C ASP A 94 18.95 -6.79 -1.20
N ALA A 95 19.09 -6.02 -0.12
CA ALA A 95 18.52 -6.37 1.18
C ALA A 95 16.99 -6.38 1.16
N LEU A 96 16.38 -5.39 0.51
CA LEU A 96 14.93 -5.36 0.32
C LEU A 96 14.45 -6.54 -0.54
N GLN A 97 15.15 -6.86 -1.64
CA GLN A 97 14.74 -7.96 -2.52
C GLN A 97 14.83 -9.30 -1.78
N LYS A 98 15.85 -9.51 -0.92
CA LYS A 98 15.90 -10.69 -0.04
C LYS A 98 14.71 -10.76 0.92
N GLY A 99 14.21 -9.62 1.37
CA GLY A 99 12.97 -9.55 2.17
C GLY A 99 11.74 -9.96 1.35
N MET A 100 11.59 -9.45 0.12
CA MET A 100 10.50 -9.86 -0.78
C MET A 100 10.57 -11.36 -1.07
N ASP A 101 11.75 -11.87 -1.41
CA ASP A 101 12.03 -13.28 -1.61
C ASP A 101 11.65 -14.14 -0.39
N TYR A 102 11.91 -13.65 0.82
CA TYR A 102 11.52 -14.32 2.05
C TYR A 102 10.00 -14.40 2.15
N VAL A 103 9.29 -13.29 1.96
CA VAL A 103 7.82 -13.24 1.97
C VAL A 103 7.22 -14.23 0.96
N GLN A 104 7.76 -14.30 -0.27
CA GLN A 104 7.24 -15.22 -1.29
C GLN A 104 7.47 -16.71 -0.99
N LYS A 105 8.41 -17.04 -0.10
CA LYS A 105 8.83 -18.43 0.17
C LYS A 105 8.33 -18.95 1.52
N HIS A 106 7.66 -18.11 2.31
CA HIS A 106 7.24 -18.43 3.67
C HIS A 106 5.74 -18.21 3.86
N THR A 107 5.20 -18.88 4.86
CA THR A 107 3.80 -18.76 5.25
C THR A 107 3.53 -17.43 5.99
N PRO A 108 2.27 -16.95 6.02
CA PRO A 108 1.91 -15.76 6.80
C PRO A 108 2.36 -15.82 8.27
N LYS A 109 2.30 -17.00 8.88
CA LYS A 109 2.76 -17.22 10.25
C LYS A 109 4.27 -17.01 10.39
N GLU A 110 5.07 -17.61 9.52
CA GLU A 110 6.55 -17.46 9.55
C GLU A 110 6.95 -15.99 9.30
N ILE A 111 6.26 -15.31 8.39
CA ILE A 111 6.45 -13.87 8.15
C ILE A 111 6.08 -13.06 9.40
N ALA A 112 4.94 -13.35 10.03
CA ALA A 112 4.51 -12.68 11.25
C ALA A 112 5.50 -12.87 12.40
N GLU A 113 6.02 -14.09 12.59
CA GLU A 113 7.04 -14.39 13.60
C GLU A 113 8.35 -13.62 13.34
N ALA A 114 8.76 -13.49 12.07
CA ALA A 114 9.96 -12.76 11.68
C ALA A 114 9.88 -11.26 11.98
N ILE A 115 8.69 -10.65 11.85
CA ILE A 115 8.47 -9.20 12.06
C ILE A 115 7.91 -8.86 13.45
N ALA A 116 7.50 -9.85 14.26
CA ALA A 116 6.93 -9.62 15.58
C ALA A 116 7.81 -8.76 16.52
N PRO A 117 9.16 -8.88 16.53
CA PRO A 117 10.00 -8.03 17.38
C PRO A 117 9.88 -6.52 17.12
N GLN A 118 9.43 -6.14 15.93
CA GLN A 118 9.23 -4.75 15.49
C GLN A 118 7.87 -4.19 15.95
N PHE A 119 6.91 -5.06 16.30
CA PHE A 119 5.56 -4.70 16.71
C PHE A 119 5.25 -5.15 18.14
N LYS A 120 6.03 -4.65 19.11
CA LYS A 120 5.97 -5.09 20.53
C LYS A 120 4.60 -4.92 21.19
N GLU A 121 3.78 -4.00 20.68
CA GLU A 121 2.46 -3.69 21.20
C GLU A 121 1.34 -4.52 20.54
N THR A 122 1.69 -5.33 19.53
CA THR A 122 0.74 -6.14 18.77
C THR A 122 1.04 -7.62 19.00
N ASN A 123 0.04 -8.39 19.44
CA ASN A 123 0.25 -9.83 19.66
C ASN A 123 0.43 -10.57 18.33
N LEU A 124 1.16 -11.69 18.36
CA LEU A 124 1.54 -12.45 17.16
C LEU A 124 0.33 -12.85 16.32
N ASN A 125 -0.77 -13.32 16.93
CA ASN A 125 -1.97 -13.72 16.20
C ASN A 125 -2.56 -12.56 15.38
N THR A 126 -2.50 -11.33 15.90
CA THR A 126 -2.94 -10.13 15.18
C THR A 126 -2.05 -9.84 13.99
N ILE A 127 -0.74 -9.94 14.17
CA ILE A 127 0.23 -9.77 13.08
C ILE A 127 -0.02 -10.82 12.01
N GLU A 128 -0.25 -12.09 12.40
CA GLU A 128 -0.56 -13.18 11.48
C GLU A 128 -1.85 -12.93 10.70
N THR A 129 -2.92 -12.44 11.34
CA THR A 129 -4.17 -12.05 10.64
C THR A 129 -3.91 -10.98 9.58
N ILE A 130 -3.20 -9.91 9.95
CA ILE A 130 -2.85 -8.79 9.06
C ILE A 130 -1.99 -9.28 7.89
N VAL A 131 -0.94 -10.05 8.19
CA VAL A 131 -0.04 -10.59 7.17
C VAL A 131 -0.78 -11.53 6.23
N SER A 132 -1.67 -12.38 6.76
CA SER A 132 -2.47 -13.31 5.94
C SER A 132 -3.34 -12.55 4.94
N ARG A 133 -3.98 -11.46 5.37
CA ARG A 133 -4.80 -10.62 4.48
C ARG A 133 -3.98 -10.05 3.33
N TYR A 134 -2.82 -9.45 3.63
CA TYR A 134 -1.95 -8.91 2.59
C TYR A 134 -1.33 -9.98 1.68
N TYR A 135 -1.06 -11.16 2.23
CA TYR A 135 -0.57 -12.33 1.49
C TYR A 135 -1.63 -12.85 0.50
N GLU A 136 -2.87 -13.05 0.95
CA GLU A 136 -3.98 -13.50 0.11
C GLU A 136 -4.35 -12.49 -0.98
N GLN A 137 -4.18 -11.20 -0.70
CA GLN A 137 -4.38 -10.12 -1.67
C GLN A 137 -3.27 -10.02 -2.73
N ASP A 138 -2.14 -10.72 -2.55
CA ASP A 138 -0.94 -10.55 -3.37
C ASP A 138 -0.41 -9.10 -3.35
N THR A 139 -0.37 -8.52 -2.14
CA THR A 139 0.04 -7.12 -1.94
C THR A 139 1.52 -6.90 -2.22
N TRP A 140 2.36 -7.91 -1.98
CA TRP A 140 3.81 -7.83 -2.11
C TRP A 140 4.25 -8.44 -3.44
N LYS A 141 4.81 -7.61 -4.32
CA LYS A 141 5.39 -8.07 -5.58
C LYS A 141 6.54 -9.05 -5.35
N ASP A 142 6.77 -9.94 -6.31
CA ASP A 142 7.94 -10.83 -6.32
C ASP A 142 9.28 -10.09 -6.51
N ASN A 143 9.24 -8.84 -6.99
CA ASN A 143 10.41 -8.02 -7.22
C ASN A 143 10.18 -6.53 -6.93
N LEU A 144 11.29 -5.80 -6.77
CA LEU A 144 11.30 -4.36 -6.49
C LEU A 144 11.23 -3.47 -7.74
N ILE A 145 10.99 -4.03 -8.93
CA ILE A 145 10.97 -3.24 -10.17
C ILE A 145 9.70 -2.41 -10.16
N PHE A 146 9.88 -1.09 -10.02
CA PHE A 146 8.81 -0.13 -10.13
C PHE A 146 8.41 0.00 -11.60
N GLU A 147 7.38 -0.74 -12.01
CA GLU A 147 6.92 -0.78 -13.39
C GLU A 147 6.32 0.54 -13.87
N LYS A 148 6.55 0.84 -15.16
CA LYS A 148 5.96 1.99 -15.83
C LYS A 148 4.43 1.97 -15.78
N LYS A 149 3.80 0.79 -15.93
CA LYS A 149 2.34 0.65 -15.86
C LYS A 149 1.79 1.06 -14.49
N SER A 150 2.43 0.63 -13.39
CA SER A 150 2.06 1.05 -12.03
C SER A 150 2.23 2.55 -11.82
N PHE A 151 3.28 3.15 -12.40
CA PHE A 151 3.50 4.58 -12.36
C PHE A 151 2.44 5.35 -13.17
N GLU A 152 2.06 4.86 -14.34
CA GLU A 152 0.99 5.43 -15.15
C GLU A 152 -0.37 5.35 -14.45
N LEU A 153 -0.69 4.21 -13.83
CA LEU A 153 -1.88 4.05 -13.00
C LEU A 153 -1.94 5.05 -11.84
N LEU A 154 -0.81 5.28 -11.15
CA LEU A 154 -0.75 6.32 -10.10
C LEU A 154 -1.08 7.70 -10.68
N GLN A 155 -0.57 8.03 -11.87
CA GLN A 155 -0.89 9.30 -12.52
C GLN A 155 -2.35 9.38 -12.95
N ASP A 156 -2.95 8.29 -13.43
CA ASP A 156 -4.38 8.23 -13.75
C ASP A 156 -5.24 8.54 -12.51
N ILE A 157 -4.87 7.97 -11.36
CA ILE A 157 -5.54 8.23 -10.07
C ILE A 157 -5.41 9.71 -9.68
N LEU A 158 -4.20 10.27 -9.73
CA LEU A 158 -3.95 11.66 -9.35
C LEU A 158 -4.66 12.65 -10.29
N GLU A 159 -4.64 12.41 -11.60
CA GLU A 159 -5.37 13.22 -12.58
C GLU A 159 -6.88 13.14 -12.37
N SER A 160 -7.42 11.94 -12.08
CA SER A 160 -8.85 11.77 -11.81
C SER A 160 -9.32 12.50 -10.55
N ALA A 161 -8.39 12.79 -9.64
CA ALA A 161 -8.60 13.55 -8.42
C ALA A 161 -8.24 15.05 -8.59
N GLU A 162 -7.83 15.48 -9.78
CA GLU A 162 -7.38 16.85 -10.06
C GLU A 162 -6.13 17.27 -9.25
N GLU A 163 -5.34 16.30 -8.78
CA GLU A 163 -4.11 16.49 -7.97
C GLU A 163 -2.83 16.50 -8.83
N LEU A 164 -2.95 16.31 -10.15
CA LEU A 164 -1.83 16.29 -11.08
C LEU A 164 -2.14 17.14 -12.32
N ASP A 165 -1.56 18.33 -12.37
CA ASP A 165 -1.70 19.25 -13.52
C ASP A 165 -1.03 18.73 -14.80
N THR A 166 0.08 18.00 -14.66
CA THR A 166 0.89 17.52 -15.78
C THR A 166 1.59 16.22 -15.42
N ARG A 167 1.47 15.22 -16.29
CA ARG A 167 2.16 13.93 -16.12
C ARG A 167 3.67 14.10 -16.04
N ALA A 168 4.25 13.44 -15.05
CA ALA A 168 5.68 13.31 -14.91
C ALA A 168 6.23 12.21 -15.84
N PRO A 169 7.40 12.43 -16.46
CA PRO A 169 8.05 11.40 -17.25
C PRO A 169 8.68 10.32 -16.36
N TYR A 170 8.23 9.07 -16.52
CA TYR A 170 8.70 7.90 -15.78
C TYR A 170 10.23 7.80 -15.69
N ASP A 171 10.92 7.88 -16.84
CA ASP A 171 12.39 7.73 -16.92
C ASP A 171 13.19 8.84 -16.23
N LYS A 172 12.52 9.91 -15.76
CA LYS A 172 13.17 10.97 -14.96
C LYS A 172 13.04 10.76 -13.46
N LEU A 173 12.03 10.01 -13.02
CA LEU A 173 11.74 9.81 -11.61
C LEU A 173 12.08 8.40 -11.12
N VAL A 174 12.00 7.41 -12.01
CA VAL A 174 12.18 6.01 -11.64
C VAL A 174 13.54 5.50 -12.12
N THR A 175 14.27 4.83 -11.22
CA THR A 175 15.53 4.15 -11.53
C THR A 175 15.37 2.66 -11.26
N THR A 176 15.32 1.83 -12.29
CA THR A 176 15.10 0.38 -12.17
C THR A 176 16.40 -0.43 -12.11
N THR A 177 17.52 0.15 -12.51
CA THR A 177 18.79 -0.59 -12.72
C THR A 177 19.29 -1.34 -11.50
N PHE A 178 19.02 -0.84 -10.28
CA PHE A 178 19.39 -1.52 -9.04
C PHE A 178 18.44 -2.67 -8.72
N ALA A 179 17.13 -2.48 -8.91
CA ALA A 179 16.10 -3.50 -8.70
C ALA A 179 16.24 -4.64 -9.71
N GLU A 180 16.50 -4.34 -10.98
CA GLU A 180 16.76 -5.33 -12.04
C GLU A 180 18.01 -6.18 -11.78
N LYS A 181 19.00 -5.64 -11.06
CA LYS A 181 20.18 -6.41 -10.63
C LYS A 181 19.86 -7.28 -9.42
N ALA A 182 19.10 -6.75 -8.46
CA ALA A 182 18.73 -7.47 -7.26
C ALA A 182 17.79 -8.66 -7.53
N ALA A 183 16.91 -8.53 -8.53
CA ALA A 183 15.93 -9.55 -8.91
C ALA A 183 16.50 -10.76 -9.69
N LYS A 184 17.82 -10.79 -9.93
CA LYS A 184 18.51 -11.89 -10.64
C LYS A 184 19.12 -12.87 -9.65
#